data_AF-A0A4Q8BE25-F1
#
_entry.id   AF-A0A4Q8BE25-F1
#
_cell.length_a   1.000
_cell.length_b   1.000
_cell.length_c   1.000
_cell.angle_alpha   90.00
_cell.angle_beta   90.00
_cell.angle_gamma   90.00
#
_symmetry.space_group_name_H-M   'P 1'
#
loop_
_entity.id
_entity.type
_entity.pdbx_description
1 polymer ?
#
loop_
_entity_poly.entity_id
_entity_poly.type
_entity_poly.pdbx_seq_one_letter_code
_entity_poly.pdbx_strand_id
1 'polypeptide(L)'
;MTWLSIIGAMTSVGGQRVRDADGRAHSPVEQRLIESVACGEVLDLAGDGPVDEAAMRAWGDERTVSASVIRELVRGRLVSEPDPHGLRLRGARIAGQIDLENITSDLALELRDCLLPSGLNLRKAQLLAVALTGCRIEQAADSDDAPVDATRFAARVLSLERSTATCASEQGTIRLLAAHIGTLDCSGARLENTTGPALDADGLQVDQSVFLRDGFTATSASERGTIRLLGAHLGGQLNCSGARLENTTGPALNADHLQVDQDVFLHNGFTATSASEQGTIRLLGAHLGVLYCSGARLENTTGPALEADQLQVDRDVALVGGFTATSASELGTIQLLGAHIGGVLYCSGARLENTTGPALNTDGLRVDQDVLLDDGFTATSADGQAVLVFTGARIGGTFRLDTDRATHTAPDQGSLIELDGLTYSGLPQPASLRRWLTLLREHTPGYAAQPYQHLAAAYRAAGHDRDARTILIAQRRDQIQRAGLAGSERAWGRLTGITLGYGYQPWRTLLLLLATLATAVTLSVIGGHHGGLAQKPTITGAVAATACTTIDQIGVGLDLGTPLINTGARERCQPTNAPVGQTLTIAGWFLQLLAWTFATLFIAGFTSAVRKT
;
A
#
# COMPACT_ATOMS: atom_id res chain seq x y z
N MET A 1 81.20 -12.09 25.70
CA MET A 1 81.64 -12.68 24.42
C MET A 1 80.72 -13.85 24.12
N THR A 2 79.46 -13.57 23.79
CA THR A 2 78.89 -13.39 22.43
C THR A 2 78.52 -14.70 21.75
N TRP A 3 77.27 -15.08 22.02
CA TRP A 3 76.31 -15.62 21.07
C TRP A 3 76.33 -14.83 19.76
N LEU A 4 76.97 -15.32 18.67
CA LEU A 4 76.85 -14.74 17.31
C LEU A 4 77.59 -15.53 16.21
N SER A 5 77.44 -16.85 16.10
CA SER A 5 78.13 -17.58 15.00
C SER A 5 77.41 -18.81 14.42
N ILE A 6 76.08 -18.80 14.32
CA ILE A 6 75.34 -19.70 13.40
C ILE A 6 74.17 -18.93 12.77
N ILE A 7 74.49 -17.85 12.05
CA ILE A 7 73.61 -17.22 11.06
C ILE A 7 74.50 -16.95 9.85
N GLY A 8 74.36 -17.74 8.79
CA GLY A 8 75.16 -17.54 7.59
C GLY A 8 75.18 -18.74 6.65
N ALA A 9 74.02 -19.14 6.12
CA ALA A 9 73.85 -19.77 4.80
C ALA A 9 72.37 -20.12 4.55
N MET A 10 71.52 -19.12 4.33
CA MET A 10 70.25 -19.32 3.62
C MET A 10 70.14 -18.24 2.55
N THR A 11 70.79 -18.53 1.42
CA THR A 11 70.52 -17.89 0.14
C THR A 11 70.22 -19.01 -0.86
N SER A 12 69.03 -18.94 -1.46
CA SER A 12 68.65 -19.62 -2.70
C SER A 12 68.68 -21.16 -2.67
N VAL A 13 67.60 -21.78 -2.17
CA VAL A 13 67.17 -23.10 -2.63
C VAL A 13 65.66 -23.02 -2.89
N GLY A 14 65.26 -23.34 -4.12
CA GLY A 14 63.88 -23.31 -4.58
C GLY A 14 62.94 -24.18 -3.75
N GLY A 15 61.65 -23.81 -3.79
CA GLY A 15 60.56 -24.42 -3.04
C GLY A 15 60.61 -25.94 -3.01
N GLN A 16 61.04 -26.48 -1.87
CA GLN A 16 61.04 -27.91 -1.61
C GLN A 16 59.64 -28.26 -1.12
N ARG A 17 58.77 -28.56 -2.07
CA ARG A 17 57.38 -28.97 -1.83
C ARG A 17 57.36 -30.26 -0.99
N VAL A 18 56.73 -30.20 0.19
CA VAL A 18 56.57 -31.36 1.06
C VAL A 18 55.49 -32.25 0.46
N ARG A 19 55.77 -33.57 0.37
CA ARG A 19 54.88 -34.52 -0.30
C ARG A 19 53.91 -35.15 0.71
N ASP A 20 52.62 -35.23 0.36
CA ASP A 20 51.66 -36.03 1.11
C ASP A 20 51.86 -37.55 0.88
N ALA A 21 51.05 -38.36 1.56
CA ALA A 21 51.07 -39.83 1.46
C ALA A 21 50.78 -40.35 0.03
N ASP A 22 50.18 -39.52 -0.84
CA ASP A 22 49.87 -39.81 -2.25
C ASP A 22 50.94 -39.25 -3.23
N GLY A 23 52.02 -38.65 -2.70
CA GLY A 23 53.14 -38.13 -3.49
C GLY A 23 52.90 -36.74 -4.11
N ARG A 24 51.81 -36.05 -3.76
CA ARG A 24 51.52 -34.67 -4.22
C ARG A 24 52.29 -33.68 -3.38
N ALA A 25 52.91 -32.72 -4.04
CA ALA A 25 53.84 -31.80 -3.41
C ALA A 25 53.11 -30.47 -3.09
N HIS A 26 52.86 -30.22 -1.81
CA HIS A 26 52.15 -29.05 -1.28
C HIS A 26 53.13 -27.91 -0.96
N SER A 27 52.65 -26.67 -1.07
CA SER A 27 53.39 -25.50 -0.61
C SER A 27 53.47 -25.47 0.94
N PRO A 28 54.41 -24.71 1.53
CA PRO A 28 54.49 -24.59 2.99
C PRO A 28 53.20 -24.04 3.64
N VAL A 29 52.47 -23.17 2.93
CA VAL A 29 51.19 -22.62 3.43
C VAL A 29 50.05 -23.65 3.32
N GLU A 30 50.03 -24.45 2.26
CA GLU A 30 49.05 -25.53 2.09
C GLU A 30 49.25 -26.62 3.15
N GLN A 31 50.49 -26.96 3.49
CA GLN A 31 50.76 -27.92 4.56
C GLN A 31 50.28 -27.42 5.93
N ARG A 32 50.52 -26.14 6.24
CA ARG A 32 49.97 -25.52 7.47
C ARG A 32 48.44 -25.54 7.50
N LEU A 33 47.79 -25.41 6.35
CA LEU A 33 46.33 -25.52 6.25
C LEU A 33 45.85 -26.95 6.52
N ILE A 34 46.54 -27.96 5.98
CA ILE A 34 46.22 -29.36 6.24
C ILE A 34 46.35 -29.67 7.74
N GLU A 35 47.45 -29.21 8.37
CA GLU A 35 47.70 -29.37 9.81
C GLU A 35 46.66 -28.63 10.66
N SER A 36 46.26 -27.41 10.27
CA SER A 36 45.25 -26.64 11.00
C SER A 36 43.87 -27.29 10.93
N VAL A 37 43.49 -27.90 9.80
CA VAL A 37 42.24 -28.66 9.68
C VAL A 37 42.25 -29.91 10.57
N ALA A 38 43.39 -30.59 10.66
CA ALA A 38 43.53 -31.77 11.54
C ALA A 38 43.43 -31.39 13.03
N CYS A 39 43.92 -30.23 13.42
CA CYS A 39 43.89 -29.76 14.82
C CYS A 39 42.65 -28.91 15.16
N GLY A 40 41.84 -28.57 14.15
CA GLY A 40 40.73 -27.64 14.32
C GLY A 40 41.19 -26.25 14.72
N GLU A 41 42.29 -25.73 14.19
CA GLU A 41 42.77 -24.37 14.45
C GLU A 41 42.48 -23.43 13.27
N VAL A 42 42.39 -22.13 13.54
CA VAL A 42 42.28 -21.13 12.48
C VAL A 42 43.67 -20.87 11.91
N LEU A 43 43.85 -21.09 10.61
CA LEU A 43 45.06 -20.65 9.92
C LEU A 43 44.92 -19.16 9.58
N ASP A 44 45.52 -18.30 10.40
CA ASP A 44 45.58 -16.86 10.14
C ASP A 44 46.87 -16.47 9.41
N LEU A 45 46.71 -16.05 8.15
CA LEU A 45 47.79 -15.55 7.31
C LEU A 45 47.88 -14.02 7.30
N ALA A 46 46.81 -13.33 7.74
CA ALA A 46 46.75 -11.88 7.77
C ALA A 46 47.49 -11.31 9.00
N GLY A 47 47.30 -11.91 10.18
CA GLY A 47 47.74 -11.34 11.46
C GLY A 47 47.16 -9.95 11.66
N ASP A 48 48.01 -8.99 12.03
CA ASP A 48 47.68 -7.56 12.13
C ASP A 48 47.83 -6.78 10.81
N GLY A 49 48.13 -7.48 9.70
CA GLY A 49 48.33 -6.85 8.39
C GLY A 49 47.03 -6.35 7.75
N PRO A 50 47.11 -5.41 6.79
CA PRO A 50 45.93 -4.90 6.10
C PRO A 50 45.26 -5.98 5.25
N VAL A 51 43.92 -5.92 5.19
CA VAL A 51 43.05 -6.81 4.41
C VAL A 51 42.14 -6.04 3.46
N ASP A 52 42.52 -4.82 3.09
CA ASP A 52 41.83 -4.06 2.04
C ASP A 52 42.11 -4.65 0.63
N GLU A 53 41.38 -4.15 -0.37
CA GLU A 53 41.49 -4.65 -1.75
C GLU A 53 42.93 -4.57 -2.31
N ALA A 54 43.63 -3.46 -2.04
CA ALA A 54 44.98 -3.26 -2.55
C ALA A 54 45.95 -4.27 -1.92
N ALA A 55 45.81 -4.52 -0.61
CA ALA A 55 46.56 -5.54 0.09
C ALA A 55 46.26 -6.94 -0.44
N MET A 56 44.96 -7.29 -0.57
CA MET A 56 44.51 -8.59 -1.09
C MET A 56 45.11 -8.91 -2.47
N ARG A 57 45.14 -7.92 -3.38
CA ARG A 57 45.70 -8.10 -4.73
C ARG A 57 47.23 -8.26 -4.74
N ALA A 58 47.92 -7.72 -3.74
CA ALA A 58 49.38 -7.74 -3.62
C ALA A 58 49.94 -8.98 -2.91
N TRP A 59 49.09 -9.84 -2.33
CA TRP A 59 49.52 -11.06 -1.64
C TRP A 59 50.25 -12.04 -2.58
N GLY A 60 51.41 -12.53 -2.11
CA GLY A 60 52.27 -13.46 -2.83
C GLY A 60 52.00 -14.93 -2.51
N ASP A 61 52.96 -15.77 -2.88
CA ASP A 61 52.88 -17.24 -2.71
C ASP A 61 52.75 -17.65 -1.23
N GLU A 62 53.26 -16.84 -0.30
CA GLU A 62 53.18 -17.07 1.14
C GLU A 62 51.77 -16.98 1.72
N ARG A 63 50.83 -16.39 0.97
CA ARG A 63 49.40 -16.30 1.30
C ARG A 63 48.50 -17.00 0.28
N THR A 64 49.09 -17.70 -0.68
CA THR A 64 48.33 -18.30 -1.78
C THR A 64 48.09 -19.79 -1.54
N VAL A 65 46.81 -20.19 -1.53
CA VAL A 65 46.37 -21.58 -1.37
C VAL A 65 45.67 -22.03 -2.63
N SER A 66 46.03 -23.19 -3.17
CA SER A 66 45.35 -23.75 -4.34
C SER A 66 43.92 -24.18 -3.99
N ALA A 67 42.95 -23.83 -4.84
CA ALA A 67 41.56 -24.26 -4.68
C ALA A 67 41.40 -25.79 -4.67
N SER A 68 42.28 -26.51 -5.36
CA SER A 68 42.33 -27.98 -5.36
C SER A 68 42.64 -28.57 -3.99
N VAL A 69 43.45 -27.90 -3.16
CA VAL A 69 43.75 -28.34 -1.79
C VAL A 69 42.51 -28.21 -0.92
N ILE A 70 41.78 -27.09 -1.03
CA ILE A 70 40.50 -26.89 -0.35
C ILE A 70 39.50 -27.98 -0.76
N ARG A 71 39.36 -28.27 -2.06
CA ARG A 71 38.50 -29.35 -2.55
C ARG A 71 38.87 -30.71 -1.93
N GLU A 72 40.14 -31.09 -1.93
CA GLU A 72 40.56 -32.40 -1.41
C GLU A 72 40.46 -32.49 0.13
N LEU A 73 40.61 -31.37 0.85
CA LEU A 73 40.32 -31.28 2.30
C LEU A 73 38.83 -31.53 2.58
N VAL A 74 37.93 -30.85 1.87
CA VAL A 74 36.48 -31.02 2.02
C VAL A 74 36.04 -32.45 1.67
N ARG A 75 36.74 -33.12 0.75
CA ARG A 75 36.52 -34.55 0.41
C ARG A 75 37.10 -35.53 1.44
N GLY A 76 37.78 -35.06 2.48
CA GLY A 76 38.42 -35.91 3.49
C GLY A 76 39.60 -36.74 2.95
N ARG A 77 40.26 -36.29 1.88
CA ARG A 77 41.40 -37.01 1.27
C ARG A 77 42.75 -36.66 1.87
N LEU A 78 42.88 -35.45 2.39
CA LEU A 78 44.14 -34.94 2.94
C LEU A 78 44.25 -35.09 4.46
N VAL A 79 43.11 -35.21 5.15
CA VAL A 79 43.03 -35.44 6.60
C VAL A 79 42.02 -36.55 6.83
N SER A 80 42.46 -37.65 7.46
CA SER A 80 41.65 -38.85 7.68
C SER A 80 40.55 -38.65 8.73
N GLU A 81 40.81 -37.83 9.75
CA GLU A 81 39.86 -37.46 10.80
C GLU A 81 39.94 -35.93 10.98
N PRO A 82 39.23 -35.14 10.16
CA PRO A 82 39.24 -33.69 10.30
C PRO A 82 38.53 -33.29 11.60
N ASP A 83 39.01 -32.23 12.24
CA ASP A 83 38.37 -31.71 13.45
C ASP A 83 36.96 -31.16 13.12
N PRO A 84 35.96 -31.32 14.02
CA PRO A 84 34.61 -30.83 13.81
C PRO A 84 34.47 -29.33 13.54
N HIS A 85 35.46 -28.51 13.89
CA HIS A 85 35.45 -27.08 13.54
C HIS A 85 35.62 -26.81 12.04
N GLY A 86 36.09 -27.80 11.27
CA GLY A 86 36.22 -27.70 9.83
C GLY A 86 37.43 -26.89 9.35
N LEU A 87 37.35 -26.41 8.10
CA LEU A 87 38.39 -25.60 7.47
C LEU A 87 38.18 -24.13 7.80
N ARG A 88 39.13 -23.55 8.54
CA ARG A 88 39.09 -22.14 8.95
C ARG A 88 40.35 -21.41 8.50
N LEU A 89 40.19 -20.52 7.52
CA LEU A 89 41.29 -19.82 6.87
C LEU A 89 41.03 -18.31 6.86
N ARG A 90 42.01 -17.52 7.30
CA ARG A 90 41.96 -16.06 7.26
C ARG A 90 43.10 -15.47 6.42
N GLY A 91 42.79 -14.48 5.59
CA GLY A 91 43.80 -13.66 4.91
C GLY A 91 44.53 -14.35 3.75
N ALA A 92 43.85 -15.26 3.05
CA ALA A 92 44.43 -16.02 1.95
C ALA A 92 43.95 -15.54 0.58
N ARG A 93 44.82 -15.68 -0.43
CA ARG A 93 44.45 -15.64 -1.84
C ARG A 93 44.23 -17.06 -2.33
N ILE A 94 43.06 -17.34 -2.90
CA ILE A 94 42.75 -18.67 -3.42
C ILE A 94 43.10 -18.74 -4.91
N ALA A 95 44.00 -19.65 -5.29
CA ALA A 95 44.40 -19.85 -6.67
C ALA A 95 43.47 -20.86 -7.36
N GLY A 96 42.70 -20.38 -8.35
CA GLY A 96 41.69 -21.16 -9.07
C GLY A 96 40.30 -21.10 -8.44
N GLN A 97 39.31 -21.65 -9.13
CA GLN A 97 37.93 -21.73 -8.63
C GLN A 97 37.83 -22.82 -7.56
N ILE A 98 37.23 -22.51 -6.42
CA ILE A 98 36.87 -23.52 -5.43
C ILE A 98 35.69 -24.31 -5.99
N ASP A 99 35.97 -25.41 -6.65
CA ASP A 99 34.95 -26.34 -7.12
C ASP A 99 34.62 -27.33 -6.00
N LEU A 100 33.39 -27.34 -5.51
CA LEU A 100 32.81 -28.31 -4.59
C LEU A 100 31.55 -28.98 -5.16
N GLU A 101 31.35 -28.91 -6.48
CA GLU A 101 30.17 -29.46 -7.13
C GLU A 101 30.02 -30.96 -6.87
N ASN A 102 28.79 -31.37 -6.51
CA ASN A 102 28.38 -32.73 -6.13
C ASN A 102 29.14 -33.32 -4.92
N ILE A 103 29.73 -32.50 -4.05
CA ILE A 103 30.37 -32.99 -2.82
C ILE A 103 29.37 -33.00 -1.67
N THR A 104 29.29 -34.12 -0.94
CA THR A 104 28.64 -34.22 0.36
C THR A 104 29.71 -34.36 1.44
N SER A 105 29.71 -33.47 2.44
CA SER A 105 30.68 -33.47 3.53
C SER A 105 30.11 -32.80 4.78
N ASP A 106 30.44 -33.34 5.95
CA ASP A 106 30.10 -32.71 7.24
C ASP A 106 31.11 -31.63 7.65
N LEU A 107 32.11 -31.36 6.82
CA LEU A 107 33.11 -30.32 7.07
C LEU A 107 32.52 -28.92 6.81
N ALA A 108 32.68 -28.01 7.78
CA ALA A 108 32.41 -26.59 7.56
C ALA A 108 33.54 -25.93 6.77
N LEU A 109 33.20 -25.01 5.86
CA LEU A 109 34.15 -24.16 5.14
C LEU A 109 34.00 -22.72 5.61
N GLU A 110 35.02 -22.20 6.28
CA GLU A 110 35.07 -20.84 6.78
C GLU A 110 36.28 -20.10 6.22
N LEU A 111 36.01 -19.13 5.36
CA LEU A 111 36.98 -18.21 4.79
C LEU A 111 36.71 -16.81 5.33
N ARG A 112 37.72 -16.19 5.94
CA ARG A 112 37.64 -14.82 6.46
C ARG A 112 38.65 -13.92 5.78
N ASP A 113 38.25 -12.73 5.36
CA ASP A 113 39.14 -11.76 4.73
C ASP A 113 39.96 -12.37 3.58
N CYS A 114 39.36 -13.24 2.76
CA CYS A 114 40.05 -13.96 1.68
C CYS A 114 39.70 -13.39 0.30
N LEU A 115 40.63 -13.49 -0.64
CA LEU A 115 40.42 -13.16 -2.05
C LEU A 115 40.18 -14.45 -2.86
N LEU A 116 39.05 -14.52 -3.56
CA LEU A 116 38.64 -15.61 -4.45
C LEU A 116 38.50 -15.06 -5.88
N PRO A 117 39.60 -14.97 -6.67
CA PRO A 117 39.60 -14.39 -8.02
C PRO A 117 38.81 -15.20 -9.06
N SER A 118 38.42 -16.43 -8.73
CA SER A 118 37.73 -17.34 -9.66
C SER A 118 36.46 -17.93 -9.05
N GLY A 119 35.98 -17.35 -7.95
CA GLY A 119 34.72 -17.72 -7.34
C GLY A 119 34.69 -19.10 -6.65
N LEU A 120 33.47 -19.51 -6.36
CA LEU A 120 33.10 -20.71 -5.61
C LEU A 120 31.92 -21.41 -6.29
N ASN A 121 32.11 -22.68 -6.67
CA ASN A 121 31.07 -23.54 -7.24
C ASN A 121 30.62 -24.56 -6.18
N LEU A 122 29.37 -24.40 -5.73
CA LEU A 122 28.67 -25.23 -4.74
C LEU A 122 27.51 -26.01 -5.36
N ARG A 123 27.43 -26.11 -6.69
CA ARG A 123 26.30 -26.77 -7.36
C ARG A 123 26.07 -28.17 -6.82
N LYS A 124 24.84 -28.42 -6.35
CA LYS A 124 24.41 -29.72 -5.78
C LYS A 124 25.30 -30.22 -4.63
N ALA A 125 26.08 -29.36 -3.99
CA ALA A 125 26.88 -29.72 -2.84
C ALA A 125 26.00 -29.79 -1.58
N GLN A 126 26.41 -30.59 -0.61
CA GLN A 126 25.79 -30.71 0.70
C GLN A 126 26.87 -30.57 1.76
N LEU A 127 26.90 -29.43 2.44
CA LEU A 127 27.94 -29.11 3.42
C LEU A 127 27.32 -28.76 4.77
N LEU A 128 28.09 -28.87 5.85
CA LEU A 128 27.60 -28.45 7.17
C LEU A 128 27.31 -26.94 7.19
N ALA A 129 28.28 -26.13 6.76
CA ALA A 129 28.18 -24.68 6.67
C ALA A 129 29.21 -24.12 5.69
N VAL A 130 28.88 -22.99 5.05
CA VAL A 130 29.82 -22.18 4.28
C VAL A 130 29.74 -20.74 4.78
N ALA A 131 30.86 -20.22 5.29
CA ALA A 131 30.98 -18.85 5.76
C ALA A 131 32.11 -18.14 5.00
N LEU A 132 31.74 -17.11 4.25
CA LEU A 132 32.65 -16.22 3.54
C LEU A 132 32.48 -14.83 4.15
N THR A 133 33.31 -14.50 5.14
CA THR A 133 33.17 -13.26 5.91
C THR A 133 34.24 -12.26 5.50
N GLY A 134 33.85 -11.07 5.03
CA GLY A 134 34.80 -10.06 4.55
C GLY A 134 35.59 -10.51 3.31
N CYS A 135 35.09 -11.49 2.58
CA CYS A 135 35.74 -12.04 1.40
C CYS A 135 35.49 -11.16 0.17
N ARG A 136 36.44 -11.16 -0.75
CA ARG A 136 36.28 -10.61 -2.09
C ARG A 136 36.16 -11.75 -3.10
N ILE A 137 35.02 -11.82 -3.77
CA ILE A 137 34.67 -12.91 -4.68
C ILE A 137 34.50 -12.32 -6.08
N GLU A 138 35.30 -12.78 -7.02
CA GLU A 138 35.32 -12.27 -8.39
C GLU A 138 34.91 -13.38 -9.37
N GLN A 139 34.40 -12.96 -10.52
CA GLN A 139 34.13 -13.85 -11.64
C GLN A 139 35.45 -14.36 -12.22
N ALA A 140 35.53 -15.66 -12.53
CA ALA A 140 36.70 -16.21 -13.19
C ALA A 140 36.89 -15.56 -14.57
N ALA A 141 38.14 -15.26 -14.93
CA ALA A 141 38.46 -14.73 -16.26
C ALA A 141 37.95 -15.68 -17.35
N ASP A 142 37.33 -15.11 -18.39
CA ASP A 142 36.77 -15.84 -19.53
C ASP A 142 35.67 -16.88 -19.19
N SER A 143 35.01 -16.75 -18.02
CA SER A 143 33.86 -17.58 -17.64
C SER A 143 32.59 -16.76 -17.50
N ASP A 144 31.46 -17.31 -17.96
CA ASP A 144 30.12 -16.73 -17.74
C ASP A 144 29.48 -17.17 -16.41
N ASP A 145 30.16 -18.06 -15.66
CA ASP A 145 29.66 -18.56 -14.38
C ASP A 145 29.59 -17.45 -13.33
N ALA A 146 28.60 -17.57 -12.44
CA ALA A 146 28.49 -16.69 -11.29
C ALA A 146 29.70 -16.82 -10.34
N PRO A 147 30.18 -15.71 -9.73
CA PRO A 147 31.18 -15.74 -8.66
C PRO A 147 30.85 -16.72 -7.53
N VAL A 148 29.58 -16.87 -7.17
CA VAL A 148 29.11 -17.95 -6.30
C VAL A 148 27.93 -18.66 -6.95
N ASP A 149 28.12 -19.90 -7.36
CA ASP A 149 27.03 -20.76 -7.86
C ASP A 149 26.71 -21.87 -6.87
N ALA A 150 25.64 -21.66 -6.12
CA ALA A 150 25.09 -22.58 -5.13
C ALA A 150 23.72 -23.12 -5.58
N THR A 151 23.54 -23.33 -6.89
CA THR A 151 22.34 -23.97 -7.43
C THR A 151 22.13 -25.36 -6.82
N ARG A 152 20.96 -25.59 -6.19
CA ARG A 152 20.61 -26.81 -5.44
C ARG A 152 21.60 -27.17 -4.33
N PHE A 153 22.26 -26.18 -3.75
CA PHE A 153 23.13 -26.35 -2.58
C PHE A 153 22.31 -26.65 -1.33
N ALA A 154 22.83 -27.47 -0.43
CA ALA A 154 22.25 -27.67 0.90
C ALA A 154 23.27 -27.43 2.02
N ALA A 155 22.89 -26.64 3.03
CA ALA A 155 23.71 -26.43 4.23
C ALA A 155 22.91 -25.87 5.41
N ARG A 156 23.44 -25.94 6.63
CA ARG A 156 22.79 -25.29 7.78
C ARG A 156 22.93 -23.78 7.75
N VAL A 157 24.03 -23.27 7.21
CA VAL A 157 24.31 -21.83 7.13
C VAL A 157 25.06 -21.55 5.83
N LEU A 158 24.63 -20.50 5.13
CA LEU A 158 25.44 -19.80 4.14
C LEU A 158 25.59 -18.35 4.59
N SER A 159 26.82 -17.94 4.90
CA SER A 159 27.14 -16.56 5.28
C SER A 159 28.04 -15.91 4.24
N LEU A 160 27.67 -14.70 3.84
CA LEU A 160 28.39 -13.78 2.98
C LEU A 160 28.64 -12.45 3.72
N GLU A 161 28.63 -12.48 5.06
CA GLU A 161 28.70 -11.27 5.89
C GLU A 161 29.89 -10.38 5.51
N ARG A 162 29.63 -9.09 5.27
CA ARG A 162 30.62 -8.08 4.86
C ARG A 162 31.43 -8.42 3.60
N SER A 163 31.02 -9.43 2.83
CA SER A 163 31.71 -9.83 1.61
C SER A 163 31.32 -8.96 0.43
N THR A 164 32.23 -8.83 -0.53
CA THR A 164 32.02 -8.07 -1.76
C THR A 164 32.09 -9.01 -2.95
N ALA A 165 31.11 -8.95 -3.84
CA ALA A 165 31.12 -9.68 -5.09
C ALA A 165 30.66 -8.79 -6.24
N THR A 166 31.43 -8.79 -7.33
CA THR A 166 31.17 -7.97 -8.52
C THR A 166 31.33 -8.84 -9.76
N CYS A 167 30.37 -8.80 -10.68
CA CYS A 167 30.46 -9.51 -11.97
C CYS A 167 29.66 -8.82 -13.08
N ALA A 168 29.86 -9.31 -14.31
CA ALA A 168 29.06 -8.94 -15.47
C ALA A 168 28.47 -10.21 -16.11
N SER A 169 27.72 -10.98 -15.32
CA SER A 169 27.12 -12.25 -15.77
C SER A 169 25.61 -12.13 -15.84
N GLU A 170 25.05 -12.55 -16.98
CA GLU A 170 23.60 -12.73 -17.16
C GLU A 170 22.99 -13.70 -16.15
N GLN A 171 23.78 -14.66 -15.64
CA GLN A 171 23.28 -15.64 -14.70
C GLN A 171 23.07 -15.02 -13.30
N GLY A 172 24.00 -14.20 -12.83
CA GLY A 172 23.91 -13.49 -11.55
C GLY A 172 25.23 -13.47 -10.77
N THR A 173 25.33 -12.66 -9.70
CA THR A 173 26.54 -12.61 -8.86
C THR A 173 26.58 -13.77 -7.86
N ILE A 174 25.47 -13.98 -7.15
CA ILE A 174 25.26 -15.09 -6.22
C ILE A 174 24.02 -15.85 -6.68
N ARG A 175 24.17 -17.13 -7.01
CA ARG A 175 23.07 -18.00 -7.45
C ARG A 175 22.74 -19.02 -6.38
N LEU A 176 21.50 -19.01 -5.90
CA LEU A 176 20.94 -19.92 -4.90
C LEU A 176 19.68 -20.62 -5.42
N LEU A 177 19.60 -20.80 -6.74
CA LEU A 177 18.45 -21.40 -7.42
C LEU A 177 18.13 -22.77 -6.81
N ALA A 178 16.93 -22.90 -6.24
CA ALA A 178 16.44 -24.10 -5.57
C ALA A 178 17.40 -24.68 -4.50
N ALA A 179 18.19 -23.83 -3.83
CA ALA A 179 19.00 -24.22 -2.68
C ALA A 179 18.10 -24.45 -1.45
N HIS A 180 18.58 -25.27 -0.50
CA HIS A 180 17.92 -25.52 0.79
C HIS A 180 18.90 -25.23 1.93
N ILE A 181 18.71 -24.13 2.64
CA ILE A 181 19.67 -23.65 3.64
C ILE A 181 18.97 -23.44 4.99
N GLY A 182 19.66 -23.67 6.11
CA GLY A 182 19.09 -23.32 7.42
C GLY A 182 18.93 -21.80 7.58
N THR A 183 20.01 -21.03 7.40
CA THR A 183 20.04 -19.55 7.44
C THR A 183 20.90 -18.99 6.31
N LEU A 184 20.42 -17.93 5.65
CA LEU A 184 21.21 -17.11 4.72
C LEU A 184 21.52 -15.76 5.37
N ASP A 185 22.81 -15.45 5.55
CA ASP A 185 23.25 -14.18 6.13
C ASP A 185 24.17 -13.43 5.19
N CYS A 186 23.69 -12.33 4.62
CA CYS A 186 24.46 -11.41 3.79
C CYS A 186 24.63 -10.05 4.48
N SER A 187 24.57 -9.97 5.80
CA SER A 187 24.62 -8.69 6.52
C SER A 187 25.90 -7.90 6.16
N GLY A 188 25.73 -6.64 5.76
CA GLY A 188 26.81 -5.76 5.31
C GLY A 188 27.49 -6.15 3.98
N ALA A 189 26.99 -7.15 3.25
CA ALA A 189 27.57 -7.55 1.97
C ALA A 189 27.31 -6.51 0.87
N ARG A 190 28.20 -6.47 -0.13
CA ARG A 190 28.05 -5.61 -1.32
C ARG A 190 28.06 -6.46 -2.58
N LEU A 191 26.93 -6.52 -3.26
CA LEU A 191 26.74 -7.32 -4.45
C LEU A 191 26.47 -6.42 -5.65
N GLU A 192 27.29 -6.53 -6.70
CA GLU A 192 27.15 -5.73 -7.90
C GLU A 192 27.11 -6.64 -9.13
N ASN A 193 26.15 -6.38 -10.01
CA ASN A 193 26.09 -7.01 -11.31
C ASN A 193 25.70 -6.00 -12.39
N THR A 194 26.47 -5.90 -13.47
CA THR A 194 26.14 -4.95 -14.55
C THR A 194 25.21 -5.53 -15.61
N THR A 195 24.78 -6.80 -15.49
CA THR A 195 24.01 -7.49 -16.53
C THR A 195 22.88 -8.35 -15.94
N GLY A 196 23.19 -9.28 -15.05
CA GLY A 196 22.23 -10.16 -14.39
C GLY A 196 21.86 -9.70 -12.97
N PRO A 197 21.09 -10.51 -12.22
CA PRO A 197 20.77 -10.25 -10.81
C PRO A 197 22.01 -10.22 -9.92
N ALA A 198 21.97 -9.43 -8.87
CA ALA A 198 23.01 -9.48 -7.83
C ALA A 198 22.82 -10.73 -6.93
N LEU A 199 21.58 -11.09 -6.62
CA LEU A 199 21.23 -12.30 -5.90
C LEU A 199 20.06 -13.01 -6.60
N ASP A 200 20.33 -14.17 -7.19
CA ASP A 200 19.33 -15.02 -7.85
C ASP A 200 18.98 -16.20 -6.92
N ALA A 201 17.95 -16.04 -6.09
CA ALA A 201 17.50 -17.00 -5.09
C ALA A 201 16.08 -17.52 -5.37
N ASP A 202 15.75 -17.68 -6.64
CA ASP A 202 14.48 -18.27 -7.07
C ASP A 202 14.31 -19.70 -6.52
N GLY A 203 13.13 -19.98 -5.97
CA GLY A 203 12.80 -21.26 -5.35
C GLY A 203 13.67 -21.63 -4.14
N LEU A 204 14.38 -20.67 -3.53
CA LEU A 204 15.18 -20.89 -2.32
C LEU A 204 14.27 -21.38 -1.18
N GLN A 205 14.72 -22.41 -0.47
CA GLN A 205 14.12 -22.88 0.76
C GLN A 205 15.03 -22.52 1.93
N VAL A 206 14.51 -21.78 2.91
CA VAL A 206 15.23 -21.44 4.13
C VAL A 206 14.47 -21.92 5.35
N ASP A 207 15.07 -22.77 6.18
CA ASP A 207 14.39 -23.27 7.39
C ASP A 207 14.17 -22.18 8.44
N GLN A 208 15.07 -21.19 8.46
CA GLN A 208 15.04 -20.03 9.35
C GLN A 208 14.93 -18.76 8.52
N SER A 209 15.87 -17.83 8.65
CA SER A 209 15.73 -16.45 8.16
C SER A 209 16.74 -16.09 7.08
N VAL A 210 16.39 -15.09 6.29
CA VAL A 210 17.29 -14.41 5.35
C VAL A 210 17.61 -13.03 5.90
N PHE A 211 18.89 -12.72 6.07
CA PHE A 211 19.37 -11.45 6.58
C PHE A 211 20.13 -10.67 5.50
N LEU A 212 19.53 -9.56 5.06
CA LEU A 212 20.09 -8.57 4.13
C LEU A 212 20.18 -7.21 4.82
N ARG A 213 20.79 -7.16 6.01
CA ARG A 213 20.77 -6.00 6.91
C ARG A 213 22.15 -5.37 7.10
N ASP A 214 22.25 -4.42 8.02
CA ASP A 214 23.51 -3.86 8.50
C ASP A 214 24.39 -3.28 7.37
N GLY A 215 23.76 -2.50 6.48
CA GLY A 215 24.44 -1.81 5.37
C GLY A 215 24.65 -2.66 4.12
N PHE A 216 23.88 -3.75 3.97
CA PHE A 216 23.83 -4.52 2.74
C PHE A 216 23.48 -3.63 1.53
N THR A 217 24.24 -3.76 0.45
CA THR A 217 23.99 -3.04 -0.81
C THR A 217 23.96 -4.00 -1.99
N ALA A 218 22.94 -3.87 -2.84
CA ALA A 218 22.90 -4.61 -4.10
C ALA A 218 22.55 -3.70 -5.28
N THR A 219 23.32 -3.80 -6.36
CA THR A 219 23.11 -3.05 -7.60
C THR A 219 23.02 -4.00 -8.79
N SER A 220 22.06 -3.76 -9.69
CA SER A 220 21.88 -4.55 -10.91
C SER A 220 21.37 -3.71 -12.08
N ALA A 221 21.60 -4.16 -13.32
CA ALA A 221 20.93 -3.65 -14.52
C ALA A 221 20.05 -4.73 -15.18
N SER A 222 19.64 -5.75 -14.43
CA SER A 222 18.85 -6.86 -14.94
C SER A 222 17.36 -6.56 -14.94
N GLU A 223 16.69 -6.84 -16.06
CA GLU A 223 15.23 -6.82 -16.19
C GLU A 223 14.55 -7.82 -15.24
N ARG A 224 15.27 -8.90 -14.86
CA ARG A 224 14.78 -9.90 -13.90
C ARG A 224 14.76 -9.36 -12.46
N GLY A 225 15.54 -8.33 -12.18
CA GLY A 225 15.64 -7.65 -10.89
C GLY A 225 16.96 -7.88 -10.14
N THR A 226 17.23 -7.03 -9.14
CA THR A 226 18.50 -7.02 -8.39
C THR A 226 18.59 -8.19 -7.42
N ILE A 227 17.55 -8.38 -6.60
CA ILE A 227 17.37 -9.57 -5.77
C ILE A 227 16.12 -10.29 -6.27
N ARG A 228 16.24 -11.60 -6.49
CA ARG A 228 15.14 -12.47 -6.86
C ARG A 228 14.90 -13.52 -5.80
N LEU A 229 13.65 -13.65 -5.37
CA LEU A 229 13.14 -14.62 -4.41
C LEU A 229 11.82 -15.23 -4.94
N LEU A 230 11.72 -15.41 -6.26
CA LEU A 230 10.50 -15.88 -6.92
C LEU A 230 10.14 -17.28 -6.39
N GLY A 231 8.97 -17.42 -5.79
CA GLY A 231 8.49 -18.70 -5.24
C GLY A 231 9.37 -19.29 -4.14
N ALA A 232 10.20 -18.48 -3.48
CA ALA A 232 11.00 -18.93 -2.34
C ALA A 232 10.11 -19.17 -1.10
N HIS A 233 10.56 -20.03 -0.18
CA HIS A 233 9.90 -20.30 1.09
C HIS A 233 10.87 -20.12 2.25
N LEU A 234 10.54 -19.22 3.17
CA LEU A 234 11.32 -18.93 4.37
C LEU A 234 10.50 -19.31 5.62
N GLY A 235 11.02 -20.22 6.45
CA GLY A 235 10.41 -20.62 7.71
C GLY A 235 10.50 -19.55 8.82
N GLY A 236 11.36 -18.56 8.63
CA GLY A 236 11.57 -17.41 9.49
C GLY A 236 11.24 -16.09 8.79
N GLN A 237 12.07 -15.07 9.00
CA GLN A 237 11.87 -13.71 8.48
C GLN A 237 12.74 -13.40 7.26
N LEU A 238 12.29 -12.44 6.44
CA LEU A 238 13.14 -11.71 5.50
C LEU A 238 13.46 -10.34 6.09
N ASN A 239 14.71 -10.11 6.46
CA ASN A 239 15.12 -8.86 7.10
C ASN A 239 16.07 -8.05 6.20
N CYS A 240 15.56 -6.97 5.63
CA CYS A 240 16.30 -6.02 4.79
C CYS A 240 16.57 -4.69 5.52
N SER A 241 16.68 -4.70 6.85
CA SER A 241 16.83 -3.47 7.63
C SER A 241 18.07 -2.67 7.20
N GLY A 242 17.86 -1.44 6.75
CA GLY A 242 18.94 -0.55 6.30
C GLY A 242 19.62 -0.98 5.00
N ALA A 243 19.03 -1.89 4.22
CA ALA A 243 19.55 -2.27 2.92
C ALA A 243 19.36 -1.18 1.88
N ARG A 244 20.27 -1.11 0.90
CA ARG A 244 20.12 -0.28 -0.30
C ARG A 244 20.09 -1.15 -1.55
N LEU A 245 18.98 -1.13 -2.26
CA LEU A 245 18.77 -1.88 -3.50
C LEU A 245 18.60 -0.91 -4.66
N GLU A 246 19.34 -1.13 -5.74
CA GLU A 246 19.27 -0.27 -6.92
C GLU A 246 19.20 -1.13 -8.18
N ASN A 247 18.28 -0.78 -9.07
CA ASN A 247 18.17 -1.35 -10.39
C ASN A 247 17.88 -0.27 -11.42
N THR A 248 18.44 -0.38 -12.62
CA THR A 248 18.24 0.58 -13.70
C THR A 248 17.24 0.15 -14.78
N THR A 249 16.76 -1.10 -14.77
CA THR A 249 15.88 -1.66 -15.81
C THR A 249 14.73 -2.52 -15.25
N GLY A 250 15.01 -3.38 -14.28
CA GLY A 250 14.07 -4.29 -13.63
C GLY A 250 13.79 -3.94 -12.16
N PRO A 251 13.03 -4.79 -11.44
CA PRO A 251 12.71 -4.58 -10.03
C PRO A 251 13.95 -4.56 -9.14
N ALA A 252 13.95 -3.76 -8.07
CA ALA A 252 15.01 -3.84 -7.06
C ALA A 252 14.87 -5.12 -6.22
N LEU A 253 13.64 -5.52 -5.89
CA LEU A 253 13.32 -6.79 -5.24
C LEU A 253 12.16 -7.45 -5.97
N ASN A 254 12.40 -8.62 -6.57
CA ASN A 254 11.37 -9.46 -7.16
C ASN A 254 11.11 -10.66 -6.24
N ALA A 255 10.01 -10.60 -5.49
CA ALA A 255 9.58 -11.60 -4.52
C ALA A 255 8.14 -12.07 -4.80
N ASP A 256 7.80 -12.20 -6.09
CA ASP A 256 6.52 -12.75 -6.50
C ASP A 256 6.36 -14.19 -5.97
N HIS A 257 5.17 -14.51 -5.47
CA HIS A 257 4.84 -15.79 -4.83
C HIS A 257 5.79 -16.20 -3.69
N LEU A 258 6.50 -15.26 -3.07
CA LEU A 258 7.30 -15.51 -1.87
C LEU A 258 6.40 -15.95 -0.72
N GLN A 259 6.78 -17.02 -0.03
CA GLN A 259 6.19 -17.43 1.24
C GLN A 259 7.15 -17.16 2.39
N VAL A 260 6.69 -16.41 3.38
CA VAL A 260 7.43 -16.14 4.62
C VAL A 260 6.53 -16.50 5.80
N ASP A 261 6.91 -17.54 6.54
CA ASP A 261 6.11 -18.04 7.67
C ASP A 261 6.08 -17.06 8.86
N GLN A 262 7.03 -16.10 8.89
CA GLN A 262 7.04 -14.96 9.82
C GLN A 262 6.97 -13.64 9.04
N ASP A 263 7.90 -12.72 9.26
CA ASP A 263 7.72 -11.32 8.92
C ASP A 263 8.72 -10.82 7.86
N VAL A 264 8.31 -9.83 7.09
CA VAL A 264 9.17 -9.09 6.15
C VAL A 264 9.43 -7.70 6.69
N PHE A 265 10.72 -7.40 6.89
CA PHE A 265 11.18 -6.16 7.50
C PHE A 265 11.94 -5.29 6.49
N LEU A 266 11.31 -4.17 6.09
CA LEU A 266 11.86 -3.14 5.20
C LEU A 266 11.95 -1.80 5.96
N HIS A 267 12.75 -1.74 7.02
CA HIS A 267 12.82 -0.57 7.90
C HIS A 267 14.26 -0.10 8.16
N ASN A 268 14.44 0.84 9.09
CA ASN A 268 15.74 1.39 9.50
C ASN A 268 16.54 1.98 8.33
N GLY A 269 15.89 2.81 7.50
CA GLY A 269 16.55 3.48 6.37
C GLY A 269 16.73 2.60 5.14
N PHE A 270 15.93 1.55 5.01
CA PHE A 270 15.84 0.76 3.78
C PHE A 270 15.51 1.65 2.58
N THR A 271 16.27 1.53 1.50
CA THR A 271 16.02 2.23 0.24
C THR A 271 16.01 1.27 -0.94
N ALA A 272 15.05 1.48 -1.86
CA ALA A 272 14.98 0.75 -3.11
C ALA A 272 14.66 1.71 -4.26
N THR A 273 15.44 1.65 -5.33
CA THR A 273 15.26 2.49 -6.53
C THR A 273 15.22 1.63 -7.79
N SER A 274 14.28 1.90 -8.68
CA SER A 274 14.10 1.18 -9.95
C SER A 274 13.60 2.11 -11.07
N ALA A 275 13.78 1.70 -12.33
CA ALA A 275 13.11 2.28 -13.50
C ALA A 275 12.22 1.25 -14.22
N SER A 276 11.74 0.24 -13.49
CA SER A 276 10.97 -0.87 -14.06
C SER A 276 9.49 -0.57 -14.15
N GLU A 277 8.88 -0.92 -15.29
CA GLU A 277 7.43 -0.97 -15.47
C GLU A 277 6.74 -1.97 -14.53
N GLN A 278 7.46 -3.01 -14.10
CA GLN A 278 6.98 -4.06 -13.19
C GLN A 278 7.08 -3.66 -11.70
N GLY A 279 7.58 -2.48 -11.40
CA GLY A 279 7.67 -1.94 -10.06
C GLY A 279 9.01 -2.15 -9.33
N THR A 280 9.25 -1.38 -8.27
CA THR A 280 10.53 -1.42 -7.51
C THR A 280 10.60 -2.64 -6.58
N ILE A 281 9.52 -2.89 -5.85
CA ILE A 281 9.35 -4.10 -5.03
C ILE A 281 8.12 -4.82 -5.52
N ARG A 282 8.28 -6.10 -5.86
CA ARG A 282 7.19 -6.97 -6.28
C ARG A 282 6.93 -8.06 -5.25
N LEU A 283 5.67 -8.19 -4.85
CA LEU A 283 5.14 -9.18 -3.92
C LEU A 283 3.84 -9.79 -4.47
N LEU A 284 3.75 -9.95 -5.79
CA LEU A 284 2.54 -10.46 -6.47
C LEU A 284 2.20 -11.85 -5.94
N GLY A 285 1.02 -12.00 -5.34
CA GLY A 285 0.55 -13.28 -4.80
C GLY A 285 1.47 -13.89 -3.73
N ALA A 286 2.25 -13.08 -3.02
CA ALA A 286 3.07 -13.51 -1.89
C ALA A 286 2.21 -13.78 -0.64
N HIS A 287 2.71 -14.61 0.28
CA HIS A 287 2.08 -14.90 1.58
C HIS A 287 3.05 -14.65 2.73
N LEU A 288 2.73 -13.67 3.58
CA LEU A 288 3.59 -13.18 4.65
C LEU A 288 2.84 -13.15 5.99
N GLY A 289 3.56 -13.23 7.11
CA GLY A 289 3.00 -12.94 8.43
C GLY A 289 2.70 -11.44 8.63
N VAL A 290 3.71 -10.59 8.47
CA VAL A 290 3.62 -9.11 8.54
C VAL A 290 4.49 -8.50 7.44
N LEU A 291 4.05 -7.38 6.87
CA LEU A 291 4.90 -6.51 6.05
C LEU A 291 5.16 -5.20 6.80
N TYR A 292 6.39 -4.99 7.28
CA TYR A 292 6.76 -3.84 8.10
C TYR A 292 7.75 -2.91 7.37
N CYS A 293 7.24 -1.78 6.88
CA CYS A 293 7.96 -0.78 6.10
C CYS A 293 8.07 0.55 6.84
N SER A 294 8.70 0.56 8.02
CA SER A 294 8.88 1.80 8.80
C SER A 294 10.04 2.64 8.29
N GLY A 295 9.76 3.85 7.79
CA GLY A 295 10.76 4.81 7.33
C GLY A 295 11.53 4.37 6.08
N ALA A 296 10.98 3.43 5.31
CA ALA A 296 11.54 3.03 4.02
C ALA A 296 11.31 4.09 2.94
N ARG A 297 12.23 4.15 1.97
CA ARG A 297 12.11 4.98 0.77
C ARG A 297 12.12 4.13 -0.49
N LEU A 298 11.01 4.15 -1.21
CA LEU A 298 10.85 3.47 -2.49
C LEU A 298 10.72 4.50 -3.60
N GLU A 299 11.49 4.33 -4.67
CA GLU A 299 11.44 5.24 -5.83
C GLU A 299 11.38 4.41 -7.10
N ASN A 300 10.44 4.78 -7.98
CA ASN A 300 10.34 4.24 -9.32
C ASN A 300 10.10 5.37 -10.33
N THR A 301 10.83 5.39 -11.44
CA THR A 301 10.63 6.41 -12.48
C THR A 301 9.63 6.01 -13.57
N THR A 302 9.08 4.79 -13.54
CA THR A 302 8.27 4.24 -14.64
C THR A 302 7.08 3.41 -14.14
N GLY A 303 7.31 2.43 -13.26
CA GLY A 303 6.28 1.56 -12.70
C GLY A 303 5.93 1.87 -11.24
N PRO A 304 5.19 0.97 -10.56
CA PRO A 304 4.84 1.12 -9.15
C PRO A 304 6.07 1.15 -8.23
N ALA A 305 5.98 1.82 -7.09
CA ALA A 305 7.01 1.68 -6.07
C ALA A 305 6.86 0.34 -5.31
N LEU A 306 5.61 -0.07 -5.06
CA LEU A 306 5.27 -1.37 -4.46
C LEU A 306 4.12 -2.01 -5.25
N GLU A 307 4.37 -3.15 -5.88
CA GLU A 307 3.37 -3.98 -6.56
C GLU A 307 3.08 -5.22 -5.71
N ALA A 308 1.94 -5.23 -5.04
CA ALA A 308 1.55 -6.26 -4.07
C ALA A 308 0.11 -6.74 -4.32
N ASP A 309 -0.23 -6.94 -5.60
CA ASP A 309 -1.51 -7.48 -6.00
C ASP A 309 -1.67 -8.92 -5.52
N GLN A 310 -2.88 -9.28 -5.09
CA GLN A 310 -3.19 -10.59 -4.50
C GLN A 310 -2.29 -10.96 -3.31
N LEU A 311 -1.62 -9.99 -2.68
CA LEU A 311 -0.81 -10.23 -1.48
C LEU A 311 -1.70 -10.76 -0.35
N GLN A 312 -1.25 -11.83 0.31
CA GLN A 312 -1.85 -12.34 1.52
C GLN A 312 -0.96 -12.03 2.72
N VAL A 313 -1.51 -11.34 3.72
CA VAL A 313 -0.81 -11.04 4.98
C VAL A 313 -1.65 -11.54 6.14
N ASP A 314 -1.09 -12.41 6.98
CA ASP A 314 -1.84 -13.00 8.10
C ASP A 314 -2.19 -11.98 9.18
N ARG A 315 -1.30 -10.99 9.39
CA ARG A 315 -1.46 -9.90 10.35
C ARG A 315 -1.43 -8.56 9.62
N ASP A 316 -0.44 -7.72 9.90
CA ASP A 316 -0.49 -6.31 9.56
C ASP A 316 0.38 -5.94 8.37
N VAL A 317 -0.04 -4.92 7.63
CA VAL A 317 0.79 -4.17 6.70
C VAL A 317 1.03 -2.79 7.29
N ALA A 318 2.29 -2.45 7.56
CA ALA A 318 2.67 -1.20 8.20
C ALA A 318 3.59 -0.35 7.33
N LEU A 319 3.01 0.67 6.68
CA LEU A 319 3.67 1.72 5.93
C LEU A 319 3.73 2.98 6.81
N VAL A 320 4.66 3.01 7.76
CA VAL A 320 4.65 3.99 8.87
C VAL A 320 6.01 4.67 9.05
N GLY A 321 6.14 5.53 10.07
CA GLY A 321 7.44 6.03 10.52
C GLY A 321 8.17 6.89 9.49
N GLY A 322 7.42 7.63 8.66
CA GLY A 322 7.99 8.44 7.58
C GLY A 322 8.28 7.64 6.30
N PHE A 323 7.59 6.52 6.08
CA PHE A 323 7.60 5.80 4.81
C PHE A 323 7.30 6.77 3.64
N THR A 324 8.14 6.72 2.61
CA THR A 324 8.00 7.52 1.39
C THR A 324 8.03 6.62 0.16
N ALA A 325 7.09 6.80 -0.75
CA ALA A 325 7.09 6.12 -2.04
C ALA A 325 6.79 7.12 -3.17
N THR A 326 7.61 7.10 -4.22
CA THR A 326 7.44 7.95 -5.40
C THR A 326 7.40 7.08 -6.66
N SER A 327 6.48 7.39 -7.58
CA SER A 327 6.30 6.63 -8.83
C SER A 327 5.84 7.51 -9.99
N ALA A 328 6.01 7.04 -11.23
CA ALA A 328 5.37 7.60 -12.42
C ALA A 328 4.43 6.59 -13.12
N SER A 329 3.79 5.71 -12.34
CA SER A 329 2.96 4.61 -12.85
C SER A 329 1.52 5.02 -13.10
N GLU A 330 0.94 4.57 -14.22
CA GLU A 330 -0.50 4.65 -14.48
C GLU A 330 -1.33 3.77 -13.51
N LEU A 331 -0.75 2.70 -12.97
CA LEU A 331 -1.44 1.72 -12.13
C LEU A 331 -1.50 2.14 -10.65
N GLY A 332 -0.44 2.80 -10.19
CA GLY A 332 -0.36 3.46 -8.89
C GLY A 332 1.03 3.41 -8.25
N THR A 333 1.28 4.23 -7.21
CA THR A 333 2.53 4.13 -6.43
C THR A 333 2.59 2.86 -5.61
N ILE A 334 1.50 2.55 -4.94
CA ILE A 334 1.30 1.31 -4.19
C ILE A 334 0.07 0.61 -4.74
N GLN A 335 0.24 -0.65 -5.14
CA GLN A 335 -0.85 -1.51 -5.59
C GLN A 335 -1.08 -2.65 -4.62
N LEU A 336 -2.33 -2.83 -4.22
CA LEU A 336 -2.83 -3.88 -3.33
C LEU A 336 -4.11 -4.50 -3.92
N LEU A 337 -4.16 -4.70 -5.25
CA LEU A 337 -5.36 -5.16 -5.95
C LEU A 337 -5.77 -6.55 -5.47
N GLY A 338 -6.95 -6.65 -4.86
CA GLY A 338 -7.49 -7.89 -4.30
C GLY A 338 -6.60 -8.54 -3.24
N ALA A 339 -5.70 -7.78 -2.61
CA ALA A 339 -4.92 -8.27 -1.48
C ALA A 339 -5.83 -8.60 -0.27
N HIS A 340 -5.37 -9.48 0.61
CA HIS A 340 -6.03 -9.83 1.87
C HIS A 340 -5.08 -9.63 3.05
N ILE A 341 -5.47 -8.74 3.96
CA ILE A 341 -4.75 -8.43 5.19
C ILE A 341 -5.63 -8.89 6.38
N GLY A 342 -5.15 -9.86 7.16
CA GLY A 342 -5.86 -10.42 8.32
C GLY A 342 -5.90 -9.48 9.53
N GLY A 343 -4.97 -8.53 9.59
CA GLY A 343 -4.88 -7.49 10.61
C GLY A 343 -5.24 -6.11 10.05
N VAL A 344 -4.37 -5.14 10.31
CA VAL A 344 -4.58 -3.71 10.02
C VAL A 344 -3.67 -3.26 8.88
N LEU A 345 -4.19 -2.36 8.04
CA LEU A 345 -3.37 -1.58 7.11
C LEU A 345 -3.05 -0.22 7.73
N TYR A 346 -1.81 -0.03 8.16
CA TYR A 346 -1.31 1.24 8.69
C TYR A 346 -0.60 2.03 7.58
N CYS A 347 -1.10 3.22 7.29
CA CYS A 347 -0.45 4.21 6.42
C CYS A 347 -0.17 5.52 7.17
N SER A 348 -0.18 5.49 8.51
CA SER A 348 -0.02 6.65 9.37
C SER A 348 1.31 7.38 9.11
N GLY A 349 1.23 8.64 8.69
CA GLY A 349 2.40 9.46 8.38
C GLY A 349 3.15 9.10 7.08
N ALA A 350 2.62 8.19 6.26
CA ALA A 350 3.21 7.85 4.97
C ALA A 350 3.07 8.97 3.94
N ARG A 351 4.03 9.08 3.02
CA ARG A 351 4.00 10.02 1.89
C ARG A 351 4.06 9.28 0.57
N LEU A 352 2.99 9.36 -0.22
CA LEU A 352 2.86 8.70 -1.50
C LEU A 352 2.77 9.75 -2.60
N GLU A 353 3.61 9.67 -3.62
CA GLU A 353 3.60 10.60 -4.74
C GLU A 353 3.58 9.84 -6.06
N ASN A 354 2.59 10.15 -6.88
CA ASN A 354 2.49 9.66 -8.24
C ASN A 354 2.36 10.82 -9.23
N THR A 355 3.20 10.83 -10.26
CA THR A 355 3.15 11.85 -11.33
C THR A 355 2.25 11.46 -12.51
N THR A 356 1.70 10.24 -12.54
CA THR A 356 0.90 9.73 -13.67
C THR A 356 -0.45 9.13 -13.25
N GLY A 357 -0.48 8.24 -12.26
CA GLY A 357 -1.67 7.50 -11.81
C GLY A 357 -2.06 7.76 -10.35
N PRO A 358 -2.81 6.86 -9.69
CA PRO A 358 -3.18 7.00 -8.28
C PRO A 358 -1.99 6.83 -7.34
N ALA A 359 -2.05 7.44 -6.16
CA ALA A 359 -1.02 7.24 -5.13
C ALA A 359 -1.18 5.86 -4.46
N LEU A 360 -2.42 5.48 -4.16
CA LEU A 360 -2.73 4.19 -3.52
C LEU A 360 -3.90 3.53 -4.24
N ASN A 361 -3.65 2.35 -4.81
CA ASN A 361 -4.66 1.54 -5.46
C ASN A 361 -4.97 0.29 -4.63
N THR A 362 -6.18 0.23 -4.08
CA THR A 362 -6.67 -0.84 -3.20
C THR A 362 -7.98 -1.45 -3.73
N ASP A 363 -8.17 -1.45 -5.05
CA ASP A 363 -9.36 -2.06 -5.64
C ASP A 363 -9.49 -3.53 -5.19
N GLY A 364 -10.68 -3.92 -4.74
CA GLY A 364 -10.97 -5.24 -4.20
C GLY A 364 -10.24 -5.62 -2.91
N LEU A 365 -9.47 -4.72 -2.28
CA LEU A 365 -8.72 -5.00 -1.05
C LEU A 365 -9.64 -5.53 0.05
N ARG A 366 -9.19 -6.59 0.74
CA ARG A 366 -9.83 -7.09 1.95
C ARG A 366 -8.93 -6.85 3.15
N VAL A 367 -9.44 -6.17 4.17
CA VAL A 367 -8.79 -6.01 5.47
C VAL A 367 -9.75 -6.50 6.54
N ASP A 368 -9.35 -7.47 7.35
CA ASP A 368 -10.25 -8.06 8.34
C ASP A 368 -10.41 -7.17 9.59
N GLN A 369 -9.46 -6.26 9.86
CA GLN A 369 -9.55 -5.23 10.90
C GLN A 369 -9.61 -3.83 10.29
N ASP A 370 -8.72 -2.93 10.70
CA ASP A 370 -8.80 -1.50 10.44
C ASP A 370 -7.96 -1.08 9.22
N VAL A 371 -8.32 0.05 8.63
CA VAL A 371 -7.46 0.75 7.66
C VAL A 371 -7.27 2.18 8.14
N LEU A 372 -6.02 2.57 8.36
CA LEU A 372 -5.64 3.83 9.00
C LEU A 372 -4.78 4.68 8.06
N LEU A 373 -5.41 5.68 7.43
CA LEU A 373 -4.74 6.73 6.64
C LEU A 373 -4.84 8.06 7.40
N ASP A 374 -4.00 8.21 8.42
CA ASP A 374 -4.04 9.34 9.36
C ASP A 374 -2.65 9.85 9.76
N ASP A 375 -2.59 10.67 10.81
CA ASP A 375 -1.37 11.10 11.50
C ASP A 375 -0.29 11.64 10.56
N GLY A 376 -0.70 12.51 9.63
CA GLY A 376 0.18 13.17 8.68
C GLY A 376 0.40 12.40 7.37
N PHE A 377 -0.45 11.40 7.07
CA PHE A 377 -0.54 10.79 5.76
C PHE A 377 -0.71 11.85 4.66
N THR A 378 0.09 11.77 3.60
CA THR A 378 -0.01 12.64 2.42
C THR A 378 0.04 11.80 1.16
N ALA A 379 -0.82 12.10 0.21
CA ALA A 379 -0.86 11.42 -1.07
C ALA A 379 -1.06 12.42 -2.20
N THR A 380 -0.30 12.26 -3.28
CA THR A 380 -0.42 13.07 -4.49
C THR A 380 -0.54 12.22 -5.75
N SER A 381 -1.38 12.66 -6.68
CA SER A 381 -1.56 12.05 -8.00
C SER A 381 -1.56 13.11 -9.10
N ALA A 382 -1.37 12.65 -10.33
CA ALA A 382 -1.52 13.45 -11.54
C ALA A 382 -2.94 14.02 -11.72
N ASP A 383 -3.04 15.00 -12.62
CA ASP A 383 -4.30 15.66 -12.92
C ASP A 383 -5.30 14.70 -13.58
N GLY A 384 -6.55 14.77 -13.12
CA GLY A 384 -7.64 13.93 -13.64
C GLY A 384 -7.67 12.47 -13.14
N GLN A 385 -6.69 12.04 -12.33
CA GLN A 385 -6.68 10.71 -11.71
C GLN A 385 -7.12 10.75 -10.26
N ALA A 386 -7.76 9.68 -9.77
CA ALA A 386 -8.01 9.52 -8.35
C ALA A 386 -6.69 9.46 -7.57
N VAL A 387 -6.61 10.11 -6.40
CA VAL A 387 -5.44 9.97 -5.51
C VAL A 387 -5.46 8.61 -4.81
N LEU A 388 -6.64 8.22 -4.32
CA LEU A 388 -6.84 6.98 -3.57
C LEU A 388 -7.98 6.17 -4.20
N VAL A 389 -7.77 4.88 -4.45
CA VAL A 389 -8.78 3.98 -5.02
C VAL A 389 -9.13 2.90 -4.01
N PHE A 390 -10.38 2.90 -3.53
CA PHE A 390 -10.96 1.90 -2.60
C PHE A 390 -12.16 1.17 -3.22
N THR A 391 -12.21 1.12 -4.55
CA THR A 391 -13.30 0.47 -5.28
C THR A 391 -13.43 -0.98 -4.83
N GLY A 392 -14.64 -1.43 -4.50
CA GLY A 392 -14.90 -2.81 -4.05
C GLY A 392 -14.21 -3.25 -2.74
N ALA A 393 -13.47 -2.37 -2.06
CA ALA A 393 -12.71 -2.73 -0.86
C ALA A 393 -13.63 -3.11 0.32
N ARG A 394 -13.16 -4.03 1.16
CA ARG A 394 -13.90 -4.56 2.32
C ARG A 394 -13.05 -4.47 3.57
N ILE A 395 -13.49 -3.64 4.49
CA ILE A 395 -12.81 -3.38 5.76
C ILE A 395 -13.69 -3.96 6.88
N GLY A 396 -13.17 -4.91 7.65
CA GLY A 396 -13.91 -5.57 8.73
C GLY A 396 -14.08 -4.67 9.95
N GLY A 397 -13.18 -3.71 10.14
CA GLY A 397 -13.16 -2.76 11.24
C GLY A 397 -13.35 -1.31 10.81
N THR A 398 -12.61 -0.43 11.48
CA THR A 398 -12.65 1.02 11.34
C THR A 398 -11.94 1.45 10.07
N PHE A 399 -12.62 2.30 9.28
CA PHE A 399 -11.99 3.04 8.20
C PHE A 399 -11.67 4.46 8.67
N ARG A 400 -10.38 4.80 8.78
CA ARG A 400 -9.93 6.14 9.14
C ARG A 400 -9.19 6.78 7.99
N LEU A 401 -9.69 7.93 7.56
CA LEU A 401 -9.18 8.67 6.41
C LEU A 401 -9.13 10.17 6.71
N ASP A 402 -7.92 10.69 6.86
CA ASP A 402 -7.68 12.13 6.94
C ASP A 402 -7.37 12.70 5.55
N THR A 403 -8.40 13.25 4.91
CA THR A 403 -8.30 13.87 3.58
C THR A 403 -7.67 15.27 3.55
N ASP A 404 -7.34 15.89 4.69
CA ASP A 404 -6.93 17.30 4.72
C ASP A 404 -5.59 17.54 4.00
N ARG A 405 -4.83 16.46 3.75
CA ARG A 405 -3.49 16.50 3.15
C ARG A 405 -3.33 15.57 1.94
N ALA A 406 -4.44 15.07 1.38
CA ALA A 406 -4.45 14.44 0.06
C ALA A 406 -4.70 15.51 -0.99
N THR A 407 -3.80 15.67 -1.96
CA THR A 407 -3.83 16.78 -2.94
C THR A 407 -3.40 16.30 -4.31
N HIS A 408 -3.95 16.86 -5.38
CA HIS A 408 -3.41 16.67 -6.74
C HIS A 408 -2.15 17.51 -6.94
N THR A 409 -1.30 17.12 -7.89
CA THR A 409 -0.13 17.92 -8.30
C THR A 409 -0.52 19.26 -8.94
N ALA A 410 -1.68 19.37 -9.61
CA ALA A 410 -2.27 20.67 -9.95
C ALA A 410 -3.38 21.10 -8.97
N PRO A 411 -3.41 22.38 -8.55
CA PRO A 411 -4.36 22.89 -7.56
C PRO A 411 -5.82 22.95 -8.03
N ASP A 412 -6.08 22.81 -9.33
CA ASP A 412 -7.40 23.02 -9.91
C ASP A 412 -7.91 21.75 -10.63
N GLN A 413 -8.95 21.14 -10.07
CA GLN A 413 -9.78 20.05 -10.64
C GLN A 413 -9.18 18.64 -10.60
N GLY A 414 -9.55 17.87 -9.58
CA GLY A 414 -9.39 16.42 -9.59
C GLY A 414 -10.27 15.76 -8.54
N SER A 415 -10.66 14.52 -8.80
CA SER A 415 -11.36 13.68 -7.83
C SER A 415 -10.32 13.05 -6.93
N LEU A 416 -10.40 13.25 -5.62
CA LEU A 416 -9.38 12.71 -4.73
C LEU A 416 -9.52 11.20 -4.55
N ILE A 417 -10.75 10.66 -4.51
CA ILE A 417 -10.98 9.31 -3.98
C ILE A 417 -12.09 8.57 -4.71
N GLU A 418 -11.82 7.31 -5.08
CA GLU A 418 -12.83 6.34 -5.50
C GLU A 418 -13.27 5.46 -4.32
N LEU A 419 -14.57 5.42 -4.07
CA LEU A 419 -15.16 4.71 -2.91
C LEU A 419 -16.27 3.74 -3.32
N ASP A 420 -16.53 3.55 -4.62
CA ASP A 420 -17.68 2.76 -5.04
C ASP A 420 -17.50 1.28 -4.66
N GLY A 421 -18.47 0.71 -3.94
CA GLY A 421 -18.36 -0.65 -3.42
C GLY A 421 -17.56 -0.79 -2.13
N LEU A 422 -16.95 0.29 -1.60
CA LEU A 422 -16.28 0.26 -0.30
C LEU A 422 -17.29 -0.11 0.80
N THR A 423 -16.88 -1.04 1.67
CA THR A 423 -17.60 -1.40 2.90
C THR A 423 -16.67 -1.35 4.10
N TYR A 424 -17.22 -0.94 5.24
CA TYR A 424 -16.53 -0.83 6.53
C TYR A 424 -17.51 -1.02 7.68
N SER A 425 -16.98 -1.36 8.86
CA SER A 425 -17.76 -1.47 10.10
C SER A 425 -17.76 -0.16 10.89
N GLY A 426 -18.90 0.14 11.51
CA GLY A 426 -19.04 1.35 12.33
C GLY A 426 -19.02 2.65 11.51
N LEU A 427 -18.70 3.75 12.21
CA LEU A 427 -18.63 5.07 11.60
C LEU A 427 -17.20 5.33 11.11
N PRO A 428 -17.04 5.84 9.88
CA PRO A 428 -15.72 6.17 9.38
C PRO A 428 -15.15 7.37 10.13
N GLN A 429 -13.84 7.35 10.37
CA GLN A 429 -13.15 8.35 11.16
C GLN A 429 -12.34 9.34 10.29
N PRO A 430 -12.23 10.62 10.69
CA PRO A 430 -12.94 11.24 11.81
C PRO A 430 -14.47 11.32 11.56
N ALA A 431 -15.26 11.15 12.63
CA ALA A 431 -16.72 11.05 12.55
C ALA A 431 -17.42 12.41 12.33
N SER A 432 -17.16 13.03 11.16
CA SER A 432 -17.81 14.28 10.74
C SER A 432 -18.69 14.03 9.52
N LEU A 433 -20.01 13.98 9.73
CA LEU A 433 -20.99 13.82 8.66
C LEU A 433 -20.80 14.86 7.55
N ARG A 434 -20.54 16.12 7.91
CA ARG A 434 -20.36 17.20 6.94
C ARG A 434 -19.16 16.93 6.05
N ARG A 435 -18.02 16.54 6.65
CA ARG A 435 -16.79 16.25 5.91
C ARG A 435 -16.97 15.07 4.96
N TRP A 436 -17.60 14.00 5.42
CA TRP A 436 -17.92 12.84 4.57
C TRP A 436 -18.88 13.18 3.42
N LEU A 437 -19.90 13.99 3.65
CA LEU A 437 -20.79 14.43 2.57
C LEU A 437 -20.10 15.37 1.57
N THR A 438 -19.20 16.22 2.04
CA THR A 438 -18.36 17.06 1.17
C THR A 438 -17.42 16.19 0.34
N LEU A 439 -16.78 15.19 0.95
CA LEU A 439 -15.95 14.21 0.26
C LEU A 439 -16.74 13.50 -0.85
N LEU A 440 -17.88 12.90 -0.53
CA LEU A 440 -18.69 12.16 -1.50
C LEU A 440 -19.20 13.01 -2.67
N ARG A 441 -19.45 14.31 -2.47
CA ARG A 441 -19.99 15.19 -3.51
C ARG A 441 -18.93 15.87 -4.37
N GLU A 442 -17.87 16.33 -3.72
CA GLU A 442 -16.89 17.25 -4.33
C GLU A 442 -15.59 16.54 -4.69
N HIS A 443 -15.29 15.40 -4.07
CA HIS A 443 -13.98 14.73 -4.17
C HIS A 443 -14.06 13.30 -4.72
N THR A 444 -15.18 12.91 -5.35
CA THR A 444 -15.35 11.64 -6.06
C THR A 444 -15.57 11.87 -7.55
N PRO A 445 -15.12 10.96 -8.45
CA PRO A 445 -15.19 11.16 -9.90
C PRO A 445 -16.60 11.22 -10.46
N GLY A 446 -17.53 10.53 -9.80
CA GLY A 446 -18.92 10.50 -10.24
C GLY A 446 -19.88 10.22 -9.11
N TYR A 447 -21.16 10.35 -9.41
CA TYR A 447 -22.21 9.90 -8.51
C TYR A 447 -22.24 8.37 -8.47
N ALA A 448 -22.05 7.80 -7.28
CA ALA A 448 -22.31 6.41 -6.98
C ALA A 448 -23.34 6.30 -5.85
N ALA A 449 -24.32 5.40 -5.97
CA ALA A 449 -25.39 5.26 -4.99
C ALA A 449 -24.93 4.54 -3.72
N GLN A 450 -24.06 3.53 -3.86
CA GLN A 450 -23.66 2.64 -2.78
C GLN A 450 -22.97 3.37 -1.62
N PRO A 451 -22.00 4.30 -1.83
CA PRO A 451 -21.31 4.95 -0.71
C PRO A 451 -22.24 5.73 0.22
N TYR A 452 -23.24 6.43 -0.35
CA TYR A 452 -24.27 7.12 0.43
C TYR A 452 -25.15 6.16 1.22
N GLN A 453 -25.56 5.04 0.61
CA GLN A 453 -26.41 4.05 1.25
C GLN A 453 -25.68 3.35 2.40
N HIS A 454 -24.42 2.99 2.20
CA HIS A 454 -23.56 2.39 3.22
C HIS A 454 -23.35 3.36 4.40
N LEU A 455 -22.97 4.61 4.13
CA LEU A 455 -22.83 5.64 5.16
C LEU A 455 -24.14 5.84 5.94
N ALA A 456 -25.29 5.90 5.25
CA ALA A 456 -26.59 6.04 5.91
C ALA A 456 -26.94 4.82 6.78
N ALA A 457 -26.58 3.60 6.35
CA ALA A 457 -26.76 2.39 7.14
C ALA A 457 -25.87 2.41 8.40
N ALA A 458 -24.60 2.82 8.28
CA ALA A 458 -23.68 2.96 9.41
C ALA A 458 -24.20 3.97 10.45
N TYR A 459 -24.68 5.15 10.02
CA TYR A 459 -25.29 6.14 10.92
C TYR A 459 -26.58 5.64 11.57
N ARG A 460 -27.41 4.85 10.88
CA ARG A 460 -28.60 4.21 11.50
C ARG A 460 -28.18 3.19 12.57
N ALA A 461 -27.20 2.35 12.27
CA ALA A 461 -26.69 1.36 13.21
C ALA A 461 -26.10 2.01 14.48
N ALA A 462 -25.51 3.21 14.35
CA ALA A 462 -25.02 4.02 15.46
C ALA A 462 -26.15 4.77 16.23
N GLY A 463 -27.42 4.68 15.82
CA GLY A 463 -28.55 5.37 16.45
C GLY A 463 -28.80 6.81 15.97
N HIS A 464 -28.10 7.26 14.92
CA HIS A 464 -28.22 8.61 14.37
C HIS A 464 -29.22 8.69 13.19
N ASP A 465 -30.50 8.40 13.45
CA ASP A 465 -31.55 8.38 12.42
C ASP A 465 -31.73 9.71 11.67
N ARG A 466 -31.54 10.84 12.35
CA ARG A 466 -31.65 12.17 11.75
C ARG A 466 -30.54 12.41 10.71
N ASP A 467 -29.34 11.93 11.00
CA ASP A 467 -28.18 12.06 10.12
C ASP A 467 -28.29 11.12 8.93
N ALA A 468 -28.76 9.89 9.15
CA ALA A 468 -29.06 8.97 8.06
C ALA A 468 -30.06 9.53 7.04
N ARG A 469 -31.11 10.23 7.50
CA ARG A 469 -32.04 10.95 6.59
C ARG A 469 -31.34 12.08 5.85
N THR A 470 -30.44 12.80 6.53
CA THR A 470 -29.64 13.87 5.91
C THR A 470 -28.74 13.32 4.80
N ILE A 471 -28.14 12.14 4.99
CA ILE A 471 -27.34 11.45 3.98
C ILE A 471 -28.18 11.06 2.77
N LEU A 472 -29.38 10.50 2.96
CA LEU A 472 -30.25 10.10 1.84
C LEU A 472 -30.80 11.32 1.06
N ILE A 473 -31.08 12.42 1.76
CA ILE A 473 -31.39 13.72 1.11
C ILE A 473 -30.18 14.20 0.30
N ALA A 474 -28.97 14.05 0.86
CA ALA A 474 -27.74 14.42 0.19
C ALA A 474 -27.50 13.61 -1.09
N GLN A 475 -27.72 12.29 -1.03
CA GLN A 475 -27.66 11.40 -2.16
C GLN A 475 -28.59 11.84 -3.29
N ARG A 476 -29.87 12.14 -2.98
CA ARG A 476 -30.84 12.53 -4.01
C ARG A 476 -30.49 13.87 -4.67
N ARG A 477 -29.93 14.83 -3.91
CA ARG A 477 -29.42 16.09 -4.47
C ARG A 477 -28.30 15.84 -5.46
N ASP A 478 -27.34 15.01 -5.05
CA ASP A 478 -26.18 14.68 -5.84
C ASP A 478 -26.56 13.92 -7.12
N GLN A 479 -27.48 12.96 -7.01
CA GLN A 479 -28.05 12.24 -8.15
C GLN A 479 -28.67 13.20 -9.20
N ILE A 480 -29.43 14.20 -8.74
CA ILE A 480 -30.05 15.20 -9.64
C ILE A 480 -29.00 16.05 -10.37
N GLN A 481 -27.84 16.28 -9.75
CA GLN A 481 -26.77 17.11 -10.29
C GLN A 481 -25.85 16.32 -11.22
N ARG A 482 -25.39 15.13 -10.80
CA ARG A 482 -24.29 14.39 -11.45
C ARG A 482 -24.72 13.10 -12.17
N ALA A 483 -25.90 12.52 -11.93
CA ALA A 483 -26.29 11.22 -12.51
C ALA A 483 -26.87 11.29 -13.94
N GLY A 484 -26.75 12.43 -14.64
CA GLY A 484 -27.17 12.53 -16.05
C GLY A 484 -28.69 12.46 -16.31
N LEU A 485 -29.55 12.70 -15.30
CA LEU A 485 -31.02 12.58 -15.41
C LEU A 485 -31.66 13.46 -16.51
N ALA A 486 -32.86 13.08 -16.98
CA ALA A 486 -33.64 13.88 -17.93
C ALA A 486 -34.13 15.20 -17.31
N GLY A 487 -34.38 16.22 -18.14
CA GLY A 487 -34.73 17.58 -17.67
C GLY A 487 -36.01 17.63 -16.81
N SER A 488 -37.03 16.85 -17.16
CA SER A 488 -38.29 16.72 -16.41
C SER A 488 -38.07 16.07 -15.03
N GLU A 489 -37.22 15.05 -14.95
CA GLU A 489 -36.87 14.38 -13.70
C GLU A 489 -36.10 15.31 -12.76
N ARG A 490 -35.21 16.15 -13.30
CA ARG A 490 -34.52 17.18 -12.52
C ARG A 490 -35.49 18.22 -11.98
N ALA A 491 -36.45 18.68 -12.79
CA ALA A 491 -37.46 19.65 -12.36
C ALA A 491 -38.37 19.08 -11.27
N TRP A 492 -38.84 17.84 -11.44
CA TRP A 492 -39.64 17.13 -10.44
C TRP A 492 -38.85 16.86 -9.15
N GLY A 493 -37.58 16.45 -9.29
CA GLY A 493 -36.65 16.29 -8.18
C GLY A 493 -36.45 17.59 -7.39
N ARG A 494 -36.26 18.73 -8.06
CA ARG A 494 -36.14 20.04 -7.40
C ARG A 494 -37.42 20.42 -6.66
N LEU A 495 -38.59 20.23 -7.28
CA LEU A 495 -39.89 20.53 -6.67
C LEU A 495 -40.11 19.70 -5.39
N THR A 496 -39.87 18.39 -5.45
CA THR A 496 -40.00 17.49 -4.29
C THR A 496 -38.92 17.74 -3.23
N GLY A 497 -37.73 18.20 -3.63
CA GLY A 497 -36.68 18.64 -2.70
C GLY A 497 -37.07 19.85 -1.87
N ILE A 498 -37.72 20.85 -2.49
CA ILE A 498 -38.19 22.07 -1.81
C ILE A 498 -39.37 21.75 -0.90
N THR A 499 -40.38 21.09 -1.44
CA THR A 499 -41.67 20.87 -0.75
C THR A 499 -41.61 19.76 0.29
N LEU A 500 -41.04 18.60 -0.06
CA LEU A 500 -41.08 17.36 0.74
C LEU A 500 -39.74 16.98 1.37
N GLY A 501 -38.65 17.67 1.02
CA GLY A 501 -37.30 17.20 1.32
C GLY A 501 -37.07 15.78 0.77
N TYR A 502 -37.54 15.50 -0.44
CA TYR A 502 -37.52 14.19 -1.10
C TYR A 502 -38.28 13.08 -0.33
N GLY A 503 -39.30 13.44 0.46
CA GLY A 503 -40.10 12.49 1.24
C GLY A 503 -39.50 12.14 2.61
N TYR A 504 -38.40 12.78 3.00
CA TYR A 504 -37.78 12.63 4.32
C TYR A 504 -38.19 13.72 5.32
N GLN A 505 -38.80 14.82 4.86
CA GLN A 505 -39.19 15.97 5.71
C GLN A 505 -40.61 16.46 5.38
N PRO A 506 -41.67 15.66 5.62
CA PRO A 506 -43.04 16.03 5.28
C PRO A 506 -43.52 17.29 6.04
N TRP A 507 -42.96 17.61 7.21
CA TRP A 507 -43.31 18.82 7.97
C TRP A 507 -43.11 20.14 7.18
N ARG A 508 -42.24 20.17 6.15
CA ARG A 508 -42.08 21.34 5.28
C ARG A 508 -43.35 21.67 4.51
N THR A 509 -44.03 20.65 3.98
CA THR A 509 -45.33 20.83 3.32
C THR A 509 -46.39 21.35 4.28
N LEU A 510 -46.35 20.93 5.56
CA LEU A 510 -47.23 21.47 6.58
C LEU A 510 -46.95 22.96 6.83
N LEU A 511 -45.69 23.39 6.87
CA LEU A 511 -45.37 24.81 6.98
C LEU A 511 -45.79 25.61 5.75
N LEU A 512 -45.63 25.06 4.54
CA LEU A 512 -46.11 25.71 3.31
C LEU A 512 -47.64 25.81 3.30
N LEU A 513 -48.34 24.80 3.82
CA LEU A 513 -49.78 24.84 4.03
C LEU A 513 -50.18 25.91 5.06
N LEU A 514 -49.47 26.02 6.17
CA LEU A 514 -49.70 27.07 7.17
C LEU A 514 -49.39 28.48 6.61
N ALA A 515 -48.35 28.62 5.79
CA ALA A 515 -47.99 29.88 5.15
C ALA A 515 -49.03 30.30 4.09
N THR A 516 -49.55 29.36 3.31
CA THR A 516 -50.65 29.62 2.36
C THR A 516 -51.92 30.02 3.09
N LEU A 517 -52.24 29.37 4.21
CA LEU A 517 -53.34 29.75 5.08
C LEU A 517 -53.19 31.18 5.62
N ALA A 518 -52.02 31.51 6.18
CA ALA A 518 -51.73 32.84 6.70
C ALA A 518 -51.83 33.90 5.60
N THR A 519 -51.35 33.60 4.39
CA THR A 519 -51.43 34.49 3.23
C THR A 519 -52.88 34.70 2.80
N ALA A 520 -53.70 33.64 2.79
CA ALA A 520 -55.13 33.74 2.48
C ALA A 520 -55.89 34.61 3.48
N VAL A 521 -55.64 34.44 4.78
CA VAL A 521 -56.20 35.28 5.84
C VAL A 521 -55.77 36.74 5.69
N THR A 522 -54.47 36.97 5.45
CA THR A 522 -53.92 38.33 5.30
C THR A 522 -54.52 39.05 4.11
N LEU A 523 -54.60 38.38 2.95
CA LEU A 523 -55.23 38.93 1.75
C LEU A 523 -56.72 39.19 1.95
N SER A 524 -57.42 38.31 2.68
CA SER A 524 -58.85 38.49 2.98
C SER A 524 -59.12 39.70 3.87
N VAL A 525 -58.31 39.90 4.91
CA VAL A 525 -58.42 41.06 5.81
C VAL A 525 -58.06 42.37 5.08
N ILE A 526 -56.93 42.40 4.37
CA ILE A 526 -56.50 43.60 3.60
C ILE A 526 -57.52 43.93 2.51
N GLY A 527 -57.93 42.92 1.72
CA GLY A 527 -58.94 43.09 0.69
C GLY A 527 -60.29 43.55 1.25
N GLY A 528 -60.69 43.04 2.42
CA GLY A 528 -61.86 43.49 3.14
C GLY A 528 -61.79 44.97 3.57
N HIS A 529 -60.66 45.41 4.12
CA HIS A 529 -60.44 46.82 4.47
C HIS A 529 -60.46 47.77 3.26
N HIS A 530 -60.10 47.28 2.07
CA HIS A 530 -60.15 48.03 0.82
C HIS A 530 -61.44 47.81 -0.01
N GLY A 531 -62.51 47.29 0.61
CA GLY A 531 -63.82 47.15 -0.04
C GLY A 531 -63.94 45.98 -1.03
N GLY A 532 -63.00 45.04 -1.00
CA GLY A 532 -63.02 43.80 -1.77
C GLY A 532 -64.00 42.75 -1.26
N LEU A 533 -64.54 42.91 -0.04
CA LEU A 533 -65.50 42.00 0.59
C LEU A 533 -66.72 42.79 1.11
N ALA A 534 -67.92 42.28 0.87
CA ALA A 534 -69.16 42.85 1.38
C ALA A 534 -70.12 41.76 1.87
N GLN A 535 -70.94 42.11 2.86
CA GLN A 535 -71.98 41.21 3.35
C GLN A 535 -73.00 40.90 2.24
N LYS A 536 -73.45 39.64 2.19
CA LYS A 536 -74.47 39.22 1.23
C LYS A 536 -75.82 39.87 1.62
N PRO A 537 -76.54 40.53 0.69
CA PRO A 537 -77.79 41.19 1.02
C PRO A 537 -78.85 40.17 1.44
N THR A 538 -79.32 40.25 2.68
CA THR A 538 -80.53 39.57 3.15
C THR A 538 -81.75 40.16 2.44
N ILE A 539 -82.71 39.31 2.04
CA ILE A 539 -83.82 39.59 1.09
C ILE A 539 -84.78 40.73 1.53
N THR A 540 -84.54 41.44 2.63
CA THR A 540 -85.34 42.56 3.09
C THR A 540 -84.60 43.90 2.94
N GLY A 541 -84.82 44.56 1.80
CA GLY A 541 -84.50 45.98 1.59
C GLY A 541 -83.07 46.26 1.11
N ALA A 542 -82.97 46.95 -0.03
CA ALA A 542 -81.70 47.41 -0.60
C ALA A 542 -81.04 48.45 0.32
N VAL A 543 -80.10 48.00 1.15
CA VAL A 543 -79.19 48.85 1.91
C VAL A 543 -77.80 48.75 1.28
N ALA A 544 -77.06 49.87 1.30
CA ALA A 544 -75.69 49.97 0.81
C ALA A 544 -74.81 48.82 1.34
N ALA A 545 -73.92 48.32 0.48
CA ALA A 545 -73.01 47.21 0.78
C ALA A 545 -72.32 47.42 2.14
N THR A 546 -72.70 46.62 3.13
CA THR A 546 -72.16 46.73 4.49
C THR A 546 -70.83 45.99 4.57
N ALA A 547 -69.82 46.64 5.15
CA ALA A 547 -68.49 46.04 5.30
C ALA A 547 -68.56 44.82 6.24
N CYS A 548 -67.86 43.73 5.86
CA CYS A 548 -67.78 42.53 6.71
C CYS A 548 -66.95 42.79 7.97
N THR A 549 -67.28 42.11 9.07
CA THR A 549 -66.48 42.18 10.30
C THR A 549 -65.09 41.57 10.10
N THR A 550 -64.09 41.97 10.90
CA THR A 550 -62.74 41.38 10.83
C THR A 550 -62.75 39.86 11.07
N ILE A 551 -63.66 39.37 11.91
CA ILE A 551 -63.84 37.92 12.15
C ILE A 551 -64.36 37.23 10.88
N ASP A 552 -65.34 37.83 10.19
CA ASP A 552 -65.84 37.30 8.92
C ASP A 552 -64.76 37.32 7.83
N GLN A 553 -63.94 38.38 7.78
CA GLN A 553 -62.80 38.46 6.84
C GLN A 553 -61.75 37.37 7.12
N ILE A 554 -61.41 37.12 8.39
CA ILE A 554 -60.51 36.01 8.76
C ILE A 554 -61.14 34.67 8.37
N GLY A 555 -62.43 34.48 8.64
CA GLY A 555 -63.17 33.27 8.26
C GLY A 555 -63.17 33.02 6.75
N VAL A 556 -63.40 34.06 5.93
CA VAL A 556 -63.32 33.95 4.46
C VAL A 556 -61.91 33.53 4.03
N GLY A 557 -60.87 34.10 4.66
CA GLY A 557 -59.48 33.70 4.44
C GLY A 557 -59.19 32.23 4.81
N LEU A 558 -59.75 31.73 5.91
CA LEU A 558 -59.63 30.33 6.31
C LEU A 558 -60.38 29.39 5.35
N ASP A 559 -61.56 29.78 4.88
CA ASP A 559 -62.34 29.02 3.87
C ASP A 559 -61.65 28.99 2.50
N LEU A 560 -60.84 30.01 2.19
CA LEU A 560 -59.98 30.07 0.99
C LEU A 560 -58.74 29.19 1.12
N GLY A 561 -58.11 29.18 2.31
CA GLY A 561 -56.82 28.55 2.54
C GLY A 561 -56.87 27.13 3.10
N THR A 562 -58.02 26.65 3.58
CA THR A 562 -58.17 25.26 4.07
C THR A 562 -58.99 24.40 3.09
N PRO A 563 -58.54 23.15 2.82
CA PRO A 563 -59.31 22.22 2.01
C PRO A 563 -60.43 21.50 2.78
N LEU A 564 -60.36 21.45 4.11
CA LEU A 564 -61.17 20.56 4.95
C LEU A 564 -62.01 21.28 6.02
N ILE A 565 -61.79 22.58 6.24
CA ILE A 565 -62.47 23.35 7.28
C ILE A 565 -63.35 24.41 6.60
N ASN A 566 -64.61 24.49 7.01
CA ASN A 566 -65.54 25.53 6.57
C ASN A 566 -66.03 26.29 7.80
N THR A 567 -65.74 27.59 7.84
CA THR A 567 -66.14 28.51 8.92
C THR A 567 -67.51 29.13 8.68
N GLY A 568 -68.14 28.88 7.52
CA GLY A 568 -69.41 29.48 7.11
C GLY A 568 -69.32 30.99 6.87
N ALA A 569 -68.11 31.54 6.76
CA ALA A 569 -67.91 32.98 6.58
C ALA A 569 -68.21 33.42 5.14
N ARG A 570 -67.92 32.57 4.14
CA ARG A 570 -68.28 32.82 2.73
C ARG A 570 -69.78 32.93 2.46
N GLU A 571 -70.62 32.36 3.33
CA GLU A 571 -72.08 32.48 3.21
C GLU A 571 -72.58 33.87 3.65
N ARG A 572 -71.84 34.50 4.56
CA ARG A 572 -72.14 35.82 5.14
C ARG A 572 -71.44 36.95 4.40
N CYS A 573 -70.25 36.70 3.87
CA CYS A 573 -69.37 37.70 3.29
C CYS A 573 -68.83 37.22 1.93
N GLN A 574 -69.11 37.98 0.85
CA GLN A 574 -68.73 37.61 -0.51
C GLN A 574 -67.80 38.66 -1.16
N PRO A 575 -66.93 38.25 -2.10
CA PRO A 575 -66.14 39.17 -2.90
C PRO A 575 -67.02 40.15 -3.67
N THR A 576 -66.62 41.42 -3.72
CA THR A 576 -67.31 42.46 -4.48
C THR A 576 -66.91 42.42 -5.96
N ASN A 577 -67.71 43.06 -6.82
CA ASN A 577 -67.36 43.24 -8.23
C ASN A 577 -66.26 44.32 -8.44
N ALA A 578 -65.78 44.96 -7.36
CA ALA A 578 -64.70 45.93 -7.43
C ALA A 578 -63.39 45.24 -7.86
N PRO A 579 -62.41 45.98 -8.42
CA PRO A 579 -61.11 45.43 -8.81
C PRO A 579 -60.42 44.66 -7.68
N VAL A 580 -60.57 45.13 -6.43
CA VAL A 580 -60.04 44.47 -5.23
C VAL A 580 -60.75 43.13 -4.94
N GLY A 581 -62.05 43.03 -5.17
CA GLY A 581 -62.80 41.78 -4.97
C GLY A 581 -62.54 40.74 -6.08
N GLN A 582 -62.35 41.20 -7.33
CA GLN A 582 -61.95 40.34 -8.45
C GLN A 582 -60.55 39.75 -8.25
N THR A 583 -59.58 40.60 -7.86
CA THR A 583 -58.21 40.14 -7.54
C THR A 583 -58.20 39.15 -6.38
N LEU A 584 -59.01 39.40 -5.34
CA LEU A 584 -59.18 38.47 -4.21
C LEU A 584 -59.77 37.12 -4.63
N THR A 585 -60.70 37.11 -5.58
CA THR A 585 -61.31 35.89 -6.11
C THR A 585 -60.29 35.05 -6.90
N ILE A 586 -59.53 35.69 -7.78
CA ILE A 586 -58.48 35.03 -8.57
C ILE A 586 -57.37 34.49 -7.66
N ALA A 587 -56.90 35.31 -6.72
CA ALA A 587 -55.92 34.89 -5.70
C ALA A 587 -56.47 33.72 -4.86
N GLY A 588 -57.76 33.74 -4.55
CA GLY A 588 -58.47 32.67 -3.86
C GLY A 588 -58.41 31.33 -4.55
N TRP A 589 -58.66 31.28 -5.87
CA TRP A 589 -58.54 30.03 -6.64
C TRP A 589 -57.11 29.47 -6.61
N PHE A 590 -56.11 30.33 -6.75
CA PHE A 590 -54.71 29.92 -6.70
C PHE A 590 -54.30 29.39 -5.33
N LEU A 591 -54.69 30.08 -4.25
CA LEU A 591 -54.42 29.67 -2.88
C LEU A 591 -55.12 28.34 -2.53
N GLN A 592 -56.35 28.15 -3.01
CA GLN A 592 -57.08 26.91 -2.79
C GLN A 592 -56.41 25.73 -3.52
N LEU A 593 -55.93 25.95 -4.76
CA LEU A 593 -55.14 24.95 -5.48
C LEU A 593 -53.83 24.60 -4.73
N LEU A 594 -53.10 25.62 -4.25
CA LEU A 594 -51.88 25.41 -3.47
C LEU A 594 -52.15 24.67 -2.16
N ALA A 595 -53.21 25.00 -1.45
CA ALA A 595 -53.59 24.35 -0.20
C ALA A 595 -53.90 22.85 -0.42
N TRP A 596 -54.68 22.52 -1.45
CA TRP A 596 -54.91 21.12 -1.84
C TRP A 596 -53.62 20.40 -2.27
N THR A 597 -52.74 21.09 -2.99
CA THR A 597 -51.44 20.54 -3.41
C THR A 597 -50.55 20.24 -2.20
N PHE A 598 -50.40 21.16 -1.25
CA PHE A 598 -49.57 20.92 -0.06
C PHE A 598 -50.19 19.90 0.89
N ALA A 599 -51.52 19.87 1.03
CA ALA A 599 -52.20 18.84 1.82
C ALA A 599 -52.01 17.44 1.23
N THR A 600 -52.17 17.28 -0.09
CA THR A 600 -51.94 16.00 -0.78
C THR A 600 -50.48 15.56 -0.71
N LEU A 601 -49.53 16.48 -0.93
CA LEU A 601 -48.10 16.19 -0.76
C LEU A 601 -47.77 15.80 0.68
N PHE A 602 -48.32 16.48 1.70
CA PHE A 602 -48.12 16.12 3.10
C PHE A 602 -48.55 14.68 3.38
N ILE A 603 -49.76 14.30 2.93
CA ILE A 603 -50.28 12.93 3.07
C ILE A 603 -49.37 11.93 2.33
N ALA A 604 -48.98 12.22 1.09
CA ALA A 604 -48.11 11.34 0.29
C ALA A 604 -46.70 11.18 0.90
N GLY A 605 -46.17 12.23 1.53
CA GLY A 605 -44.91 12.20 2.27
C GLY A 605 -45.00 11.41 3.57
N PHE A 606 -46.13 11.51 4.28
CA PHE A 606 -46.39 10.77 5.51
C PHE A 606 -46.60 9.27 5.27
N THR A 607 -47.28 8.90 4.18
CA THR A 607 -47.50 7.49 3.78
C THR A 607 -46.31 6.85 3.07
N SER A 608 -45.18 7.57 2.94
CA SER A 608 -43.97 7.10 2.26
C SER A 608 -44.14 6.77 0.76
N ALA A 609 -45.24 7.18 0.12
CA ALA A 609 -45.50 6.92 -1.29
C ALA A 609 -44.42 7.56 -2.20
N VAL A 610 -43.90 8.72 -1.80
CA VAL A 610 -42.85 9.47 -2.53
C VAL A 610 -41.46 8.82 -2.42
N ARG A 611 -41.23 7.93 -1.45
CA ARG A 611 -39.90 7.29 -1.29
C ARG A 611 -39.64 6.16 -2.29
N LYS A 612 -40.68 5.69 -2.99
CA LYS A 612 -40.62 4.54 -3.92
C LYS A 612 -40.46 4.93 -5.40
N THR A 613 -40.37 6.23 -5.69
CA THR A 613 -40.26 6.82 -7.05
C THR A 613 -39.03 7.70 -7.13
#